data_AF-A0A7W7WFD1-F1
#
_entry.id   AF-A0A7W7WFD1-F1
#
_cell.length_a   1.000
_cell.length_b   1.000
_cell.length_c   1.000
_cell.angle_alpha   90.00
_cell.angle_beta   90.00
_cell.angle_gamma   90.00
#
_symmetry.space_group_name_H-M   'P 1'
#
loop_
_entity.id
_entity.type
_entity.pdbx_description
1 polymer ?
#
loop_
_entity_poly.entity_id
_entity_poly.type
_entity_poly.pdbx_seq_one_letter_code
_entity_poly.pdbx_strand_id
1 'polypeptide(L)'
;MSSTTVVCFGDEQFLAYDVALGVLFAEAIEVAEASAEDDQPSWRSELIQRMRVNAALASDFAVVLDEFGADQRTELLSWVQQAGSRLTARGGVSSGEVAGWDVLDGLTLHVRGAGHIAAAPLVELGEAMAQLIAGTLPPAPDGQHWLFGLPSGRCSL
;
A
#
# COMPACT_ATOMS: atom_id res chain seq x y z
N MET A 1 9.85 -6.44 -16.65
CA MET A 1 8.96 -6.60 -15.48
C MET A 1 8.31 -5.24 -15.25
N SER A 2 6.98 -5.19 -15.19
CA SER A 2 6.27 -3.94 -14.90
C SER A 2 6.64 -3.45 -13.51
N SER A 3 6.76 -2.14 -13.32
CA SER A 3 7.01 -1.51 -12.01
C SER A 3 5.71 -1.00 -11.38
N THR A 4 4.57 -1.56 -11.80
CA THR A 4 3.25 -1.11 -11.40
C THR A 4 2.37 -2.29 -11.03
N THR A 5 1.45 -2.01 -10.11
CA THR A 5 0.46 -2.93 -9.57
C THR A 5 -0.93 -2.33 -9.78
N VAL A 6 -1.90 -3.13 -10.21
CA VAL A 6 -3.30 -2.68 -10.28
C VAL A 6 -3.90 -2.70 -8.88
N VAL A 7 -4.58 -1.61 -8.50
CA VAL A 7 -5.45 -1.56 -7.32
C VAL A 7 -6.87 -1.30 -7.81
N CYS A 8 -7.81 -2.17 -7.48
CA CYS A 8 -9.19 -2.07 -7.96
C CYS A 8 -10.24 -2.29 -6.87
N PHE A 9 -11.40 -1.68 -7.08
CA PHE A 9 -12.60 -1.85 -6.26
C PHE A 9 -13.84 -1.59 -7.13
N GLY A 10 -14.76 -2.56 -7.20
CA GLY A 10 -15.84 -2.55 -8.17
C GLY A 10 -15.31 -2.47 -9.61
N ASP A 11 -15.86 -1.54 -10.39
CA ASP A 11 -15.43 -1.29 -11.77
C ASP A 11 -14.32 -0.21 -11.87
N GLU A 12 -13.88 0.34 -10.74
CA GLU A 12 -12.89 1.42 -10.67
C GLU A 12 -11.49 0.87 -10.35
N GLN A 13 -10.46 1.47 -10.94
CA GLN A 13 -9.07 1.04 -10.72
C GLN A 13 -8.05 2.17 -10.92
N PHE A 14 -6.89 2.01 -10.30
CA PHE A 14 -5.69 2.80 -10.60
C PHE A 14 -4.44 1.90 -10.59
N LEU A 15 -3.32 2.45 -11.07
CA LEU A 15 -2.00 1.83 -10.99
C LEU A 15 -1.24 2.39 -9.79
N ALA A 16 -0.61 1.52 -9.00
CA ALA A 16 0.32 1.89 -7.94
C ALA A 16 1.75 1.58 -8.39
N TYR A 17 2.70 2.45 -8.06
CA TYR A 17 4.11 2.11 -8.13
C TYR A 17 4.41 1.00 -7.10
N ASP A 18 4.95 -0.12 -7.57
CA ASP A 18 5.06 -1.35 -6.77
C ASP A 18 5.91 -1.18 -5.50
N VAL A 19 7.02 -0.43 -5.58
CA VAL A 19 7.86 -0.11 -4.42
C VAL A 19 7.10 0.70 -3.39
N ALA A 20 6.32 1.69 -3.82
CA ALA A 20 5.54 2.54 -2.91
C ALA A 20 4.44 1.73 -2.20
N LEU A 21 3.75 0.87 -2.96
CA LEU A 21 2.77 -0.04 -2.40
C LEU A 21 3.39 -1.00 -1.37
N GLY A 22 4.54 -1.59 -1.72
CA GLY A 22 5.26 -2.50 -0.82
C GLY A 22 5.67 -1.82 0.48
N VAL A 23 6.25 -0.63 0.42
CA VAL A 23 6.66 0.14 1.62
C VAL A 23 5.45 0.52 2.46
N LEU A 24 4.38 1.01 1.85
CA LEU A 24 3.18 1.41 2.56
C LEU A 24 2.53 0.22 3.29
N PHE A 25 2.46 -0.94 2.63
CA PHE A 25 1.89 -2.15 3.23
C PHE A 25 2.78 -2.73 4.32
N ALA A 26 4.10 -2.75 4.15
CA ALA A 26 5.01 -3.20 5.21
C ALA A 26 4.89 -2.33 6.46
N GLU A 27 4.84 -1.00 6.31
CA GLU A 27 4.62 -0.12 7.47
C GLU A 27 3.21 -0.31 8.08
N ALA A 28 2.18 -0.55 7.27
CA ALA A 28 0.84 -0.82 7.77
C ALA A 28 0.75 -2.16 8.52
N ILE A 29 1.52 -3.17 8.12
CA ILE A 29 1.67 -4.43 8.87
C ILE A 29 2.29 -4.17 10.23
N GLU A 30 3.36 -3.37 10.32
CA GLU A 30 3.96 -2.99 11.61
C GLU A 30 2.96 -2.26 12.52
N VAL A 31 2.10 -1.41 11.97
CA VAL A 31 1.00 -0.78 12.72
C VAL A 31 0.01 -1.84 13.22
N ALA A 32 -0.39 -2.77 12.36
CA ALA A 32 -1.32 -3.84 12.70
C ALA A 32 -0.73 -4.78 13.77
N GLU A 33 0.54 -5.10 13.73
CA GLU A 33 1.16 -6.01 14.71
C GLU A 33 1.43 -5.33 16.05
N ALA A 34 1.68 -4.02 16.05
CA ALA A 34 1.84 -3.24 17.28
C ALA A 34 0.51 -3.01 18.04
N SER A 35 -0.64 -3.12 17.37
CA SER A 35 -1.95 -2.98 18.01
C SER A 35 -2.35 -4.29 18.70
N ALA A 36 -1.85 -4.48 19.93
CA ALA A 36 -2.18 -5.61 20.79
C ALA A 36 -3.49 -5.36 21.54
N GLU A 37 -4.63 -5.62 20.90
CA GLU A 37 -5.90 -5.77 21.63
C GLU A 37 -6.17 -7.27 21.89
N ASP A 38 -6.67 -7.60 23.09
CA ASP A 38 -6.88 -8.99 23.53
C ASP A 38 -7.97 -9.74 22.75
N ASP A 39 -8.87 -9.02 22.04
CA ASP A 39 -9.95 -9.60 21.24
C ASP A 39 -9.81 -9.22 19.76
N GLN A 40 -8.87 -9.87 19.07
CA GLN A 40 -8.67 -9.63 17.64
C GLN A 40 -9.68 -10.40 16.79
N PRO A 41 -10.23 -9.77 15.74
CA PRO A 41 -11.07 -10.49 14.78
C PRO A 41 -10.33 -11.68 14.18
N SER A 42 -11.03 -12.81 14.02
CA SER A 42 -10.43 -14.06 13.52
C SER A 42 -9.83 -13.95 12.11
N TRP A 43 -10.25 -12.95 11.33
CA TRP A 43 -9.74 -12.67 9.99
C TRP A 43 -8.46 -11.81 9.96
N ARG A 44 -8.04 -11.23 11.08
CA ARG A 44 -6.91 -10.28 11.13
C ARG A 44 -5.61 -10.88 10.60
N SER A 45 -5.27 -12.08 11.07
CA SER A 45 -4.04 -12.77 10.64
C SER A 45 -4.04 -13.09 9.15
N GLU A 46 -5.21 -13.42 8.59
CA GLU A 46 -5.34 -13.66 7.15
C GLU A 46 -5.14 -12.36 6.36
N LEU A 47 -5.73 -11.25 6.81
CA LEU A 47 -5.56 -9.94 6.18
C LEU A 47 -4.09 -9.50 6.19
N ILE A 48 -3.42 -9.60 7.34
CA ILE A 48 -1.97 -9.30 7.47
C ILE A 48 -1.17 -10.18 6.51
N GLN A 49 -1.47 -11.49 6.42
CA GLN A 49 -0.76 -12.39 5.51
C GLN A 49 -0.96 -12.00 4.04
N ARG A 50 -2.17 -11.60 3.63
CA ARG A 50 -2.42 -11.09 2.28
C ARG A 50 -1.67 -9.79 2.02
N MET A 51 -1.58 -8.89 3.00
CA MET A 51 -0.78 -7.68 2.90
C MET A 51 0.71 -7.99 2.73
N ARG A 52 1.24 -8.97 3.45
CA ARG A 52 2.64 -9.42 3.30
C ARG A 52 2.94 -9.91 1.88
N VAL A 53 2.04 -10.73 1.33
CA VAL A 53 2.12 -11.21 -0.06
C VAL A 53 2.11 -10.03 -1.04
N ASN A 54 1.15 -9.11 -0.90
CA ASN A 54 1.09 -7.93 -1.76
C ASN A 54 2.29 -7.00 -1.61
N ALA A 55 2.87 -6.90 -0.40
CA ALA A 55 4.02 -6.07 -0.16
C ALA A 55 5.29 -6.64 -0.81
N ALA A 56 5.53 -7.95 -0.64
CA ALA A 56 6.70 -8.62 -1.18
C ALA A 56 6.61 -8.88 -2.69
N LEU A 57 5.41 -9.14 -3.21
CA LEU A 57 5.17 -9.58 -4.60
C LEU A 57 4.29 -8.59 -5.37
N ALA A 58 4.33 -7.31 -5.01
CA ALA A 58 3.45 -6.25 -5.54
C ALA A 58 3.32 -6.27 -7.07
N SER A 59 4.42 -6.46 -7.82
CA SER A 59 4.37 -6.44 -9.28
C SER A 59 3.69 -7.66 -9.92
N ASP A 60 3.44 -8.72 -9.15
CA ASP A 60 2.96 -10.00 -9.65
C ASP A 60 1.45 -10.22 -9.38
N PHE A 61 0.86 -9.43 -8.47
CA PHE A 61 -0.54 -9.56 -8.07
C PHE A 61 -1.25 -8.22 -8.04
N ALA A 62 -2.50 -8.18 -8.52
CA ALA A 62 -3.38 -7.04 -8.31
C ALA A 62 -3.88 -7.00 -6.86
N VAL A 63 -4.07 -5.80 -6.32
CA VAL A 63 -4.78 -5.59 -5.06
C VAL A 63 -6.26 -5.42 -5.36
N VAL A 64 -7.03 -6.50 -5.20
CA VAL A 64 -8.47 -6.53 -5.44
C VAL A 64 -9.21 -6.29 -4.12
N LEU A 65 -9.67 -5.06 -3.89
CA LEU A 65 -10.26 -4.65 -2.60
C LEU A 65 -11.65 -5.26 -2.35
N ASP A 66 -12.31 -5.76 -3.39
CA ASP A 66 -13.59 -6.50 -3.29
C ASP A 66 -13.44 -7.87 -2.60
N GLU A 67 -12.23 -8.45 -2.62
CA GLU A 67 -11.98 -9.74 -1.95
C GLU A 67 -11.97 -9.63 -0.42
N PHE A 68 -11.94 -8.40 0.10
CA PHE A 68 -11.99 -8.13 1.52
C PHE A 68 -13.44 -7.91 2.00
N GLY A 69 -13.74 -8.31 3.22
CA GLY A 69 -14.99 -7.91 3.88
C GLY A 69 -15.02 -6.40 4.13
N ALA A 70 -16.21 -5.83 4.41
CA ALA A 70 -16.33 -4.41 4.73
C ALA A 70 -15.45 -4.01 5.93
N ASP A 71 -15.51 -4.78 7.02
CA ASP A 71 -14.70 -4.55 8.22
C ASP A 71 -13.19 -4.68 7.93
N GLN A 72 -12.80 -5.66 7.12
CA GLN A 72 -11.41 -5.84 6.69
C GLN A 72 -10.90 -4.63 5.89
N ARG A 73 -11.72 -4.07 4.98
CA ARG A 73 -11.37 -2.85 4.24
C ARG A 73 -11.23 -1.65 5.15
N THR A 74 -12.15 -1.47 6.09
CA THR A 74 -12.10 -0.37 7.06
C THR A 74 -10.82 -0.44 7.89
N GLU A 75 -10.49 -1.62 8.38
CA GLU A 75 -9.29 -1.85 9.19
C GLU A 75 -8.00 -1.67 8.38
N LEU A 76 -7.94 -2.23 7.16
CA LEU A 76 -6.84 -2.04 6.21
C LEU A 76 -6.57 -0.55 5.98
N LEU A 77 -7.61 0.23 5.69
CA LEU A 77 -7.49 1.68 5.47
C LEU A 77 -7.01 2.41 6.73
N SER A 78 -7.48 2.01 7.92
CA SER A 78 -7.02 2.56 9.19
C SER A 78 -5.52 2.34 9.38
N TRP A 79 -5.01 1.12 9.14
CA TRP A 79 -3.58 0.83 9.25
C TRP A 79 -2.75 1.58 8.21
N VAL A 80 -3.24 1.68 6.97
CA VAL A 80 -2.60 2.45 5.89
C VAL A 80 -2.49 3.93 6.24
N GLN A 81 -3.53 4.54 6.81
CA GLN A 81 -3.52 5.94 7.23
C GLN A 81 -2.55 6.19 8.40
N GLN A 82 -2.54 5.28 9.37
CA GLN A 82 -1.59 5.33 10.49
C GLN A 82 -0.15 5.15 10.02
N ALA A 83 0.11 4.23 9.09
CA ALA A 83 1.39 4.05 8.45
C ALA A 83 1.84 5.33 7.72
N GLY A 84 0.96 5.93 6.92
CA GLY A 84 1.22 7.21 6.26
C GLY A 84 1.58 8.33 7.24
N SER A 85 0.93 8.36 8.40
CA SER A 85 1.25 9.32 9.48
C SER A 85 2.64 9.08 10.08
N ARG A 86 3.01 7.81 10.36
CA ARG A 86 4.34 7.44 10.85
C ARG A 86 5.44 7.74 9.83
N LEU A 87 5.19 7.47 8.56
CA LEU A 87 6.11 7.78 7.45
C LEU A 87 6.29 9.29 7.30
N THR A 88 5.21 10.06 7.38
CA THR A 88 5.26 11.53 7.34
C THR A 88 6.10 12.11 8.46
N ALA A 89 5.92 11.62 9.69
CA ALA A 89 6.68 12.06 10.85
C ALA A 89 8.20 11.81 10.69
N ARG A 90 8.59 10.77 9.94
CA ARG A 90 10.00 10.44 9.64
C ARG A 90 10.54 11.10 8.35
N GLY A 91 9.66 11.70 7.53
CA GLY A 91 10.03 12.22 6.21
C GLY A 91 10.19 11.16 5.12
N GLY A 92 9.69 9.94 5.36
CA GLY A 92 9.85 8.78 4.48
C GLY A 92 10.77 7.71 5.07
N VAL A 93 11.32 6.85 4.22
CA VAL A 93 12.20 5.73 4.61
C VAL A 93 13.39 5.60 3.68
N SER A 94 14.51 5.16 4.25
CA SER A 94 15.73 4.89 3.48
C SER A 94 15.74 3.47 2.93
N SER A 95 16.51 3.23 1.86
CA SER A 95 16.71 1.87 1.35
C SER A 95 17.35 0.92 2.36
N GLY A 96 18.24 1.43 3.22
CA GLY A 96 18.90 0.64 4.26
C GLY A 96 17.94 0.22 5.38
N GLU A 97 16.99 1.08 5.72
CA GLU A 97 15.90 0.75 6.66
C GLU A 97 14.99 -0.34 6.07
N VAL A 98 14.54 -0.14 4.83
CA VAL A 98 13.64 -1.07 4.14
C VAL A 98 14.29 -2.45 3.91
N ALA A 99 15.60 -2.50 3.67
CA ALA A 99 16.34 -3.76 3.52
C ALA A 99 16.36 -4.61 4.79
N GLY A 100 16.11 -4.02 5.96
CA GLY A 100 16.01 -4.72 7.23
C GLY A 100 14.61 -5.27 7.54
N TRP A 101 13.61 -4.98 6.71
CA TRP A 101 12.23 -5.43 6.93
C TRP A 101 12.04 -6.85 6.41
N ASP A 102 11.71 -7.78 7.30
CA ASP A 102 11.26 -9.13 6.94
C ASP A 102 9.75 -9.09 6.66
N VAL A 103 9.39 -9.00 5.38
CA VAL A 103 8.00 -8.79 4.97
C VAL A 103 7.29 -10.12 4.72
N LEU A 104 7.96 -11.13 4.18
CA LEU A 104 7.36 -12.43 3.89
C LEU A 104 8.40 -13.54 3.95
N ASP A 105 8.48 -14.27 5.06
CA ASP A 105 9.32 -15.47 5.22
C ASP A 105 10.77 -15.30 4.73
N GLY A 106 11.42 -14.19 5.11
CA GLY A 106 12.77 -13.82 4.71
C GLY A 106 12.87 -13.05 3.39
N LEU A 107 11.75 -12.75 2.73
CA LEU A 107 11.70 -11.84 1.59
C LEU A 107 11.64 -10.39 2.08
N THR A 108 12.55 -9.58 1.57
CA THR A 108 12.63 -8.14 1.81
C THR A 108 12.07 -7.36 0.62
N LEU A 109 11.76 -6.08 0.83
CA LEU A 109 11.28 -5.22 -0.24
C LEU A 109 12.42 -4.78 -1.17
N HIS A 110 12.20 -4.93 -2.47
CA HIS A 110 13.12 -4.41 -3.49
C HIS A 110 12.80 -2.96 -3.85
N VAL A 111 13.57 -2.00 -3.31
CA VAL A 111 13.39 -0.56 -3.56
C VAL A 111 13.85 -0.06 -4.94
N ARG A 112 14.12 -0.96 -5.89
CA ARG A 112 14.50 -0.68 -7.29
C ARG A 112 15.60 0.40 -7.47
N GLY A 113 16.56 0.46 -6.54
CA GLY A 113 17.68 1.40 -6.57
C GLY A 113 17.36 2.81 -6.03
N ALA A 114 16.13 3.05 -5.54
CA ALA A 114 15.83 4.27 -4.79
C ALA A 114 16.63 4.29 -3.49
N GLY A 115 17.39 5.36 -3.24
CA GLY A 115 18.14 5.53 -1.98
C GLY A 115 17.25 5.99 -0.81
N HIS A 116 16.19 6.74 -1.11
CA HIS A 116 15.20 7.24 -0.17
C HIS A 116 13.83 7.28 -0.84
N ILE A 117 12.80 6.96 -0.08
CA ILE A 117 11.41 6.96 -0.51
C ILE A 117 10.69 8.00 0.34
N ALA A 118 10.29 9.11 -0.29
CA ALA A 118 9.62 10.20 0.41
C ALA A 118 8.25 9.78 0.92
N ALA A 119 7.80 10.35 2.04
CA ALA A 119 6.49 10.04 2.60
C ALA A 119 5.33 10.50 1.71
N ALA A 120 5.45 11.66 1.04
CA ALA A 120 4.33 12.26 0.32
C ALA A 120 3.70 11.34 -0.75
N PRO A 121 4.47 10.67 -1.64
CA PRO A 121 3.89 9.70 -2.57
C PRO A 121 3.23 8.48 -1.90
N LEU A 122 3.72 8.06 -0.72
CA LEU A 122 3.15 6.93 0.04
C LEU A 122 1.81 7.32 0.66
N VAL A 123 1.72 8.52 1.22
CA VAL A 123 0.48 9.07 1.78
C VAL A 123 -0.55 9.28 0.68
N GLU A 124 -0.15 9.88 -0.44
CA GLU A 124 -1.02 10.09 -1.60
C GLU A 124 -1.59 8.75 -2.13
N LEU A 125 -0.77 7.69 -2.16
CA LEU A 125 -1.23 6.35 -2.52
C LEU A 125 -2.27 5.80 -1.52
N GLY A 126 -2.04 5.95 -0.22
CA GLY A 126 -3.00 5.52 0.80
C GLY A 126 -4.33 6.30 0.74
N GLU A 127 -4.26 7.60 0.48
CA GLU A 127 -5.44 8.45 0.25
C GLU A 127 -6.21 8.01 -1.00
N ALA A 128 -5.51 7.67 -2.09
CA ALA A 128 -6.14 7.16 -3.31
C ALA A 128 -6.89 5.85 -3.07
N MET A 129 -6.35 4.93 -2.25
CA MET A 129 -7.06 3.71 -1.85
C MET A 129 -8.35 4.02 -1.08
N ALA A 130 -8.31 4.98 -0.15
CA ALA A 130 -9.49 5.39 0.60
C ALA A 130 -10.55 6.03 -0.30
N GLN A 131 -10.12 6.90 -1.23
CA GLN A 131 -11.01 7.54 -2.20
C GLN A 131 -11.62 6.53 -3.18
N LEU A 132 -10.86 5.52 -3.59
CA LEU A 132 -11.34 4.44 -4.46
C LEU A 132 -12.47 3.67 -3.77
N ILE A 133 -12.29 3.25 -2.52
CA ILE A 133 -13.32 2.54 -1.73
C ILE A 133 -14.55 3.43 -1.50
N ALA A 134 -14.35 4.73 -1.27
CA ALA A 134 -15.43 5.68 -1.06
C ALA A 134 -16.18 6.07 -2.35
N GLY A 135 -15.69 5.66 -3.53
CA GLY A 135 -16.24 6.11 -4.82
C GLY A 135 -16.03 7.61 -5.07
N THR A 136 -15.02 8.21 -4.44
CA THR A 136 -14.70 9.64 -4.55
C THR A 136 -13.36 9.89 -5.24
N LEU A 137 -12.71 8.86 -5.76
CA LEU A 137 -11.49 9.01 -6.56
C LEU A 137 -11.82 9.83 -7.81
N PRO A 138 -11.15 10.96 -8.06
CA PRO A 138 -11.39 11.73 -9.27
C PRO A 138 -11.11 10.88 -10.51
N PRO A 139 -11.93 10.99 -11.57
CA PRO A 139 -11.68 10.24 -12.81
C PRO A 139 -10.33 10.64 -13.40
N ALA A 140 -9.63 9.67 -13.98
CA ALA A 140 -8.44 9.93 -14.78
C ALA A 140 -8.83 10.68 -16.07
N PRO A 141 -7.88 11.38 -16.73
CA PRO A 141 -8.12 11.94 -18.05
C PRO A 141 -8.62 10.89 -19.05
N ASP A 142 -9.40 11.33 -20.04
CA ASP A 142 -10.01 10.42 -21.02
C ASP A 142 -8.98 9.47 -21.67
N GLY A 143 -9.25 8.17 -21.56
CA GLY A 143 -8.40 7.10 -22.12
C GLY A 143 -7.13 6.83 -21.32
N GLN A 144 -6.98 7.39 -20.13
CA GLN A 144 -5.80 7.21 -19.26
C GLN A 144 -6.16 6.54 -17.93
N HIS A 145 -5.13 6.08 -17.22
CA HIS A 145 -5.22 5.58 -15.85
C HIS A 145 -4.38 6.43 -14.91
N TRP A 146 -4.85 6.63 -13.68
CA TRP A 146 -3.98 7.19 -12.64
C TRP A 146 -2.85 6.22 -12.30
N LEU A 147 -1.65 6.76 -12.10
CA LEU A 147 -0.51 6.08 -11.49
C LEU A 147 -0.07 6.86 -10.25
N PHE A 148 -0.16 6.22 -9.08
CA PHE A 148 0.18 6.77 -7.77
C PHE A 148 1.50 6.20 -7.23
N GLY A 149 2.11 6.90 -6.26
CA GLY A 149 3.28 6.40 -5.52
C GLY A 149 4.63 6.58 -6.22
N LEU A 150 4.67 7.22 -7.41
CA LEU A 150 5.93 7.56 -8.05
C LEU A 150 6.73 8.58 -7.22
N PRO A 151 8.08 8.56 -7.29
CA PRO A 151 8.91 9.58 -6.63
C PRO A 151 8.59 11.03 -7.03
N SER A 152 8.07 11.23 -8.25
CA SER A 152 7.62 12.52 -8.77
C SER A 152 6.19 12.91 -8.36
N GLY A 153 5.50 12.08 -7.57
CA GLY A 153 4.07 12.18 -7.30
C GLY A 153 3.22 11.53 -8.40
N ARG A 154 1.89 11.55 -8.23
CA ARG A 154 0.97 10.93 -9.19
C ARG A 154 1.08 11.48 -10.62
N CYS A 155 0.83 10.63 -11.60
CA CYS A 155 0.65 11.02 -13.01
C CYS A 155 -0.51 10.23 -13.65
N SER A 156 -0.86 10.55 -14.88
CA SER A 156 -1.78 9.77 -15.70
C SER A 156 -1.03 9.14 -16.88
N LEU A 157 -1.40 7.91 -17.23
CA LEU A 157 -0.79 7.09 -18.29
C LEU A 157 -1.82 6.70 -19.35
#